data_AF-A0A6M3M9U9-F1
#
_entry.id   AF-A0A6M3M9U9-F1
#
_cell.length_a   1.000
_cell.length_b   1.000
_cell.length_c   1.000
_cell.angle_alpha   90.00
_cell.angle_beta   90.00
_cell.angle_gamma   90.00
#
_symmetry.space_group_name_H-M   'P 1'
#
loop_
_entity.id
_entity.type
_entity.pdbx_description
1 polymer ?
#
loop_
_entity_poly.entity_id
_entity_poly.type
_entity_poly.pdbx_seq_one_letter_code
_entity_poly.pdbx_strand_id
1 'polypeptide(L)'
;VSGNAQVSGNALVSGNAWVSGNARVSGNAQVSKYQVINVLGCRWSITISDKHVQIGCVLRSIAQWEKMTDSRIKVLGYAEEIDWWHKHKDIVLALVANREVL
;
A
#
# COMPACT_ATOMS: atom_id res chain seq x y z
N VAL A 1 14.89 3.79 10.31
CA VAL A 1 15.65 2.58 10.73
C VAL A 1 15.82 1.71 9.50
N SER A 2 17.05 1.42 9.10
CA SER A 2 17.37 0.50 7.99
C SER A 2 18.44 -0.47 8.48
N GLY A 3 18.15 -1.77 8.41
CA GLY A 3 19.02 -2.85 8.89
C GLY A 3 18.20 -4.11 9.22
N ASN A 4 18.85 -5.28 9.20
CA ASN A 4 18.23 -6.54 9.63
C ASN A 4 17.89 -6.45 11.13
N ALA A 5 16.60 -6.33 11.46
CA ALA A 5 16.13 -6.33 12.83
C ALA A 5 15.64 -7.73 13.22
N GLN A 6 16.27 -8.33 14.22
CA GLN A 6 15.79 -9.58 14.80
C GLN A 6 14.83 -9.23 15.95
N VAL A 7 13.54 -9.56 15.76
CA VAL A 7 12.51 -9.36 16.79
C VAL A 7 12.18 -10.73 17.39
N SER A 8 12.41 -10.89 18.69
CA SER A 8 12.17 -12.13 19.45
C SER A 8 11.39 -11.83 20.73
N GLY A 9 10.53 -12.75 21.16
CA GLY A 9 9.64 -12.57 22.32
C GLY A 9 8.21 -12.14 21.93
N ASN A 10 7.40 -11.75 22.91
CA ASN A 10 6.03 -11.26 22.70
C ASN A 10 6.03 -9.83 22.15
N ALA A 11 6.40 -9.67 20.88
CA ALA A 11 6.40 -8.38 20.22
C ALA A 11 5.02 -8.04 19.66
N LEU A 12 4.44 -6.93 20.09
CA LEU A 12 3.23 -6.38 19.50
C LEU A 12 3.62 -5.49 18.32
N VAL A 13 3.29 -5.94 17.10
CA VAL A 13 3.40 -5.14 15.89
C VAL A 13 2.01 -4.60 15.55
N SER A 14 1.79 -3.30 15.74
CA SER A 14 0.51 -2.64 15.51
C SER A 14 0.67 -1.42 14.58
N GLY A 15 -0.40 -1.04 13.89
CA GLY A 15 -0.37 0.00 12.85
C GLY A 15 0.01 -0.54 11.46
N ASN A 16 0.39 0.36 10.54
CA ASN A 16 0.73 0.03 9.15
C ASN A 16 2.15 -0.54 9.03
N ALA A 17 2.40 -1.71 9.62
CA ALA A 17 3.69 -2.38 9.59
C ALA A 17 3.80 -3.35 8.41
N TRP A 18 4.97 -3.38 7.76
CA TRP A 18 5.25 -4.27 6.64
C TRP A 18 6.21 -5.36 7.10
N VAL A 19 5.83 -6.62 6.86
CA VAL A 19 6.68 -7.78 7.09
C VAL A 19 6.99 -8.37 5.71
N SER A 20 8.26 -8.37 5.33
CA SER A 20 8.72 -8.84 4.01
C SER A 20 9.91 -9.80 4.14
N GLY A 21 10.22 -10.52 3.05
CA GLY A 21 11.24 -11.57 3.03
C GLY A 21 10.72 -12.91 3.56
N ASN A 22 11.64 -13.80 3.97
CA ASN A 22 11.32 -15.13 4.51
C ASN A 22 10.85 -15.05 5.97
N ALA A 23 9.76 -14.33 6.20
CA ALA A 23 9.20 -14.13 7.52
C ALA A 23 8.35 -15.33 7.96
N ARG A 24 8.51 -15.73 9.22
CA ARG A 24 7.75 -16.82 9.83
C ARG A 24 6.76 -16.22 10.82
N VAL A 25 5.48 -16.21 10.46
CA VAL A 25 4.39 -15.73 11.30
C VAL A 25 3.72 -16.94 11.97
N SER A 26 3.70 -16.96 13.30
CA SER A 26 3.16 -18.06 14.11
C SER A 26 2.10 -17.56 15.09
N GLY A 27 1.12 -18.39 15.41
CA GLY A 27 -0.02 -18.03 16.27
C GLY A 27 -1.28 -17.70 15.48
N ASN A 28 -2.26 -17.05 16.12
CA ASN A 28 -3.54 -16.67 15.51
C ASN A 28 -3.39 -15.43 14.61
N ALA A 29 -2.74 -15.59 13.45
CA ALA A 29 -2.59 -14.53 12.47
C ALA A 29 -3.84 -14.38 11.60
N GLN A 30 -4.40 -13.17 11.54
CA GLN A 30 -5.40 -12.84 10.53
C GLN A 30 -4.70 -12.39 9.25
N VAL A 31 -4.85 -13.19 8.20
CA VAL A 31 -4.42 -12.85 6.84
C VAL A 31 -5.65 -12.59 6.00
N SER A 32 -5.76 -11.40 5.43
CA SER A 32 -6.86 -11.03 4.53
C SER A 32 -6.51 -11.39 3.09
N LYS A 33 -7.41 -12.11 2.40
CA LYS A 33 -7.29 -12.32 0.96
C LYS A 33 -7.88 -11.10 0.26
N TYR A 34 -7.02 -10.32 -0.39
CA TYR A 34 -7.44 -9.28 -1.31
C TYR A 34 -7.30 -9.78 -2.74
N GLN A 35 -8.36 -9.61 -3.55
CA GLN A 35 -8.19 -9.65 -4.99
C GLN A 35 -7.50 -8.36 -5.39
N VAL A 36 -6.33 -8.48 -6.02
CA VAL A 36 -5.51 -7.33 -6.39
C VAL A 36 -5.16 -7.37 -7.87
N ILE A 37 -5.08 -6.19 -8.47
CA ILE A 37 -4.45 -5.99 -9.77
C ILE A 37 -3.03 -5.53 -9.48
N ASN A 38 -2.05 -6.23 -10.03
CA ASN A 38 -0.66 -5.82 -10.00
C ASN A 38 -0.29 -5.17 -11.33
N VAL A 39 0.11 -3.90 -11.29
CA VAL A 39 0.68 -3.21 -12.44
C VAL A 39 2.19 -3.22 -12.27
N LEU A 40 2.84 -3.95 -13.17
CA LEU A 40 4.29 -4.14 -13.20
C LEU A 40 4.89 -3.36 -14.39
N GLY A 41 6.18 -3.04 -14.33
CA GLY A 41 6.87 -2.28 -15.38
C GLY A 41 6.75 -0.75 -15.26
N CYS A 42 6.02 -0.24 -14.27
CA CYS A 42 6.08 1.17 -13.88
C CYS A 42 7.32 1.46 -13.01
N ARG A 43 7.62 2.75 -12.78
CA ARG A 43 8.68 3.21 -11.84
C ARG A 43 8.59 2.54 -10.47
N TRP A 44 7.37 2.26 -10.01
CA TRP A 44 7.10 1.46 -8.83
C TRP A 44 6.17 0.30 -9.15
N SER A 45 6.27 -0.77 -8.36
CA SER A 45 5.21 -1.78 -8.30
C SER A 45 3.94 -1.14 -7.74
N ILE A 46 2.83 -1.32 -8.46
CA ILE A 46 1.53 -0.80 -8.03
C ILE A 46 0.59 -1.97 -7.80
N THR A 47 -0.08 -1.98 -6.65
CA THR A 47 -1.06 -3.00 -6.27
C THR A 47 -2.39 -2.31 -5.94
N ILE A 48 -3.47 -2.72 -6.61
CA ILE A 48 -4.79 -2.09 -6.50
C ILE A 48 -5.82 -3.12 -6.04
N SER A 49 -6.41 -2.89 -4.86
CA SER A 49 -7.59 -3.61 -4.35
C SER A 49 -8.85 -2.74 -4.44
N ASP A 50 -9.97 -3.30 -3.99
CA ASP A 50 -11.26 -2.62 -3.77
C ASP A 50 -11.17 -1.39 -2.84
N LYS A 51 -10.31 -1.45 -1.82
CA LYS A 51 -10.22 -0.45 -0.75
C LYS A 51 -8.88 0.24 -0.66
N HIS A 52 -7.83 -0.38 -1.19
CA HIS A 52 -6.46 0.08 -1.02
C HIS A 52 -5.70 0.18 -2.33
N VAL A 53 -4.79 1.14 -2.38
CA VAL A 53 -3.82 1.31 -3.45
C VAL A 53 -2.44 1.41 -2.83
N GLN A 54 -1.54 0.56 -3.30
CA GLN A 54 -0.13 0.59 -2.96
C GLN A 54 0.67 1.11 -4.15
N ILE A 55 1.52 2.10 -3.92
CA ILE A 55 2.49 2.61 -4.89
C ILE A 55 3.87 2.49 -4.24
N GLY A 56 4.71 1.59 -4.74
CA GLY A 56 5.99 1.28 -4.09
C GLY A 56 5.78 0.77 -2.67
N CYS A 57 6.38 1.46 -1.69
CA CYS A 57 6.25 1.17 -0.25
C CYS A 57 5.07 1.90 0.42
N VAL A 58 4.24 2.63 -0.34
CA VAL A 58 3.17 3.48 0.19
C VAL A 58 1.81 2.80 -0.02
N LEU A 59 1.33 2.07 0.98
CA LEU A 59 -0.02 1.49 1.02
C LEU A 59 -0.97 2.45 1.74
N ARG A 60 -2.08 2.82 1.09
CA ARG A 60 -3.16 3.62 1.71
C ARG A 60 -4.52 3.20 1.19
N SER A 61 -5.57 3.54 1.93
CA SER A 61 -6.92 3.41 1.43
C SER A 61 -7.21 4.44 0.34
N ILE A 62 -8.18 4.15 -0.54
CA ILE A 62 -8.60 5.08 -1.61
C ILE A 62 -9.01 6.43 -1.00
N ALA A 63 -9.83 6.40 0.05
CA ALA A 63 -10.26 7.61 0.76
C ALA A 63 -9.10 8.39 1.42
N GLN A 64 -8.00 7.71 1.78
CA GLN A 64 -6.80 8.38 2.26
C GLN A 64 -6.07 9.08 1.12
N TRP A 65 -5.90 8.41 -0.03
CA TRP A 65 -5.29 8.99 -1.22
C TRP A 65 -6.06 10.23 -1.73
N GLU A 66 -7.40 10.20 -1.70
CA GLU A 66 -8.24 11.35 -2.08
C GLU A 66 -8.08 12.56 -1.16
N LYS A 67 -7.72 12.34 0.11
CA LYS A 67 -7.54 13.41 1.11
C LYS A 67 -6.10 13.94 1.17
N MET A 68 -5.16 13.35 0.42
CA MET A 68 -3.78 13.82 0.40
C MET A 68 -3.69 15.14 -0.38
N THR A 69 -3.13 16.16 0.29
CA THR A 69 -2.91 17.50 -0.25
C THR A 69 -1.42 17.81 -0.24
N ASP A 70 -0.91 18.49 -1.28
CA ASP A 70 0.51 18.79 -1.54
C ASP A 70 1.28 19.33 -0.32
N SER A 71 0.60 20.08 0.55
CA SER A 71 1.20 20.73 1.72
C SER A 71 1.59 19.77 2.85
N ARG A 72 0.91 18.63 3.03
CA ARG A 72 1.29 17.61 4.04
C ARG A 72 2.41 16.68 3.57
N ILE A 73 2.81 16.77 2.30
CA ILE A 73 3.56 15.74 1.58
C ILE A 73 5.06 16.04 1.50
N LYS A 74 5.44 17.31 1.34
CA LYS A 74 6.87 17.71 1.35
C LYS A 74 7.61 17.28 2.61
N VAL A 75 6.90 17.17 3.73
CA VAL A 75 7.47 16.76 5.03
C VAL A 75 7.73 15.26 5.10
N LEU A 76 7.00 14.44 4.32
CA LEU A 76 7.04 12.98 4.40
C LEU A 76 7.85 12.30 3.29
N GLY A 77 8.32 13.05 2.28
CA GLY A 77 9.18 12.52 1.21
C GLY A 77 8.47 11.72 0.12
N TYR A 78 7.13 11.72 0.10
CA TYR A 78 6.31 10.93 -0.84
C TYR A 78 5.76 11.75 -2.02
N ALA A 79 6.49 12.79 -2.44
CA ALA A 79 6.00 13.71 -3.47
C ALA A 79 5.76 12.99 -4.81
N GLU A 80 6.67 12.09 -5.20
CA GLU A 80 6.60 11.44 -6.51
C GLU A 80 5.47 10.39 -6.61
N GLU A 81 5.17 9.65 -5.53
CA GLU A 81 4.06 8.69 -5.50
C GLU A 81 2.70 9.39 -5.59
N ILE A 82 2.60 10.62 -5.08
CA ILE A 82 1.37 11.40 -5.11
C ILE A 82 1.18 12.07 -6.45
N ASP A 83 2.25 12.57 -7.07
CA ASP A 83 2.23 13.00 -8.47
C ASP A 83 1.72 11.87 -9.37
N TRP A 84 2.18 10.64 -9.14
CA TRP A 84 1.67 9.47 -9.84
C TRP A 84 0.17 9.26 -9.58
N TRP A 85 -0.26 9.32 -8.32
CA TRP A 85 -1.68 9.18 -7.97
C TRP A 85 -2.53 10.23 -8.68
N HIS A 86 -2.19 11.51 -8.61
CA HIS A 86 -2.94 12.58 -9.27
C HIS A 86 -3.02 12.39 -10.78
N LYS A 87 -1.95 11.89 -11.41
CA LYS A 87 -1.90 11.64 -12.84
C LYS A 87 -2.72 10.42 -13.30
N HIS A 88 -2.88 9.40 -12.46
CA HIS A 88 -3.46 8.12 -12.88
C HIS A 88 -4.69 7.67 -12.08
N LYS A 89 -5.15 8.46 -11.09
CA LYS A 89 -6.27 8.12 -10.20
C LYS A 89 -7.54 7.75 -10.96
N ASP A 90 -7.82 8.38 -12.10
CA ASP A 90 -9.05 8.11 -12.86
C ASP A 90 -9.05 6.68 -13.42
N ILE A 91 -7.89 6.21 -13.90
CA ILE A 91 -7.70 4.81 -14.34
C ILE A 91 -7.83 3.87 -13.14
N VAL A 92 -7.21 4.22 -12.01
CA VAL A 92 -7.27 3.39 -10.80
C VAL A 92 -8.72 3.25 -10.30
N LEU A 93 -9.46 4.36 -10.23
CA LEU A 93 -10.85 4.37 -9.80
C LEU A 93 -11.76 3.60 -10.79
N ALA A 94 -11.50 3.70 -12.10
CA ALA A 94 -12.20 2.90 -13.09
C ALA A 94 -11.93 1.39 -12.92
N LEU A 95 -10.70 0.99 -12.61
CA LEU A 95 -10.36 -0.42 -12.33
C LEU A 95 -10.99 -0.94 -11.02
N VAL A 96 -11.29 -0.05 -10.08
CA VAL A 96 -12.02 -0.41 -8.84
C VAL A 96 -13.52 -0.52 -9.10
N ALA A 97 -14.11 0.45 -9.80
CA ALA A 97 -15.55 0.49 -10.07
C ALA A 97 -16.03 -0.67 -10.97
N ASN A 98 -15.23 -1.09 -11.95
CA ASN A 98 -15.61 -2.17 -12.88
C ASN A 98 -15.43 -3.60 -12.31
N ARG A 99 -15.08 -3.73 -11.02
CA ARG A 99 -14.87 -5.04 -10.38
C ARG A 99 -16.12 -5.68 -9.78
N GLU A 100 -17.26 -4.96 -9.72
CA GLU A 100 -18.53 -5.55 -9.26
C GLU A 100 -19.21 -6.44 -10.33
N VAL A 101 -18.62 -6.58 -11.53
CA VAL A 101 -19.24 -7.25 -12.69
C VAL A 101 -18.53 -8.57 -13.09
N LEU A 102 -17.55 -9.06 -12.31
CA LEU A 102 -16.81 -10.30 -12.58
C LEU A 102 -16.98 -11.34 -11.46
#